data_AF-A0A6V8KFK8-F1
#
_entry.id   AF-A0A6V8KFK8-F1
#
_cell.length_a   1.000
_cell.length_b   1.000
_cell.length_c   1.000
_cell.angle_alpha   90.00
_cell.angle_beta   90.00
_cell.angle_gamma   90.00
#
_symmetry.space_group_name_H-M   'P 1'
#
loop_
_entity.id
_entity.type
_entity.pdbx_description
1 polymer ?
#
loop_
_entity_poly.entity_id
_entity_poly.type
_entity_poly.pdbx_seq_one_letter_code
_entity_poly.pdbx_strand_id
1 'polypeptide(L)'
;MNATLKGIRPIDYVLAGLLTAAGALLMYGYIAWDGTDLPHPPSSSSWAALPAFVLVTLPVLWRRRHVLAVIGVSAAATAAHVLAFGWVTRCGVVLPLSFALAYSVARFARGWKQHVAGLAGIGAMQLVMLVRDASIDTVAGALPLAIPLAALFYGAGLVVQNRVSKKQPAALTPAAHPAAV
;
A
#
# COMPACT_ATOMS: atom_id res chain seq x y z
N MET A 1 -19.15 14.86 13.55
CA MET A 1 -18.02 14.38 12.69
C MET A 1 -17.67 12.96 13.08
N ASN A 2 -17.81 11.99 12.17
CA ASN A 2 -17.67 10.56 12.47
C ASN A 2 -16.27 10.22 12.98
N ALA A 3 -16.17 9.52 14.13
CA ALA A 3 -14.91 9.16 14.78
C ALA A 3 -13.93 8.39 13.87
N THR A 4 -14.46 7.75 12.83
CA THR A 4 -13.75 6.94 11.82
C THR A 4 -12.85 7.77 10.89
N LEU A 5 -13.16 9.04 10.67
CA LEU A 5 -12.38 9.94 9.79
C LEU A 5 -11.35 10.79 10.55
N LYS A 6 -11.37 10.74 11.89
CA LYS A 6 -10.46 11.51 12.73
C LYS A 6 -9.01 11.01 12.57
N GLY A 7 -8.13 11.87 12.07
CA GLY A 7 -6.70 11.60 11.92
C GLY A 7 -6.21 11.32 10.49
N ILE A 8 -7.10 11.32 9.50
CA ILE A 8 -6.74 11.27 8.08
C ILE A 8 -6.24 12.66 7.66
N ARG A 9 -5.06 12.75 7.03
CA ARG A 9 -4.53 14.03 6.52
C ARG A 9 -4.94 14.24 5.05
N PRO A 10 -4.97 15.49 4.56
CA PRO A 10 -5.28 15.80 3.14
C PRO A 10 -4.46 14.96 2.14
N ILE A 11 -3.17 14.77 2.42
CA ILE A 11 -2.29 13.96 1.55
C ILE A 11 -2.66 12.47 1.49
N ASP A 12 -3.34 11.93 2.50
CA ASP A 12 -3.80 10.54 2.47
C ASP A 12 -4.99 10.38 1.51
N TYR A 13 -5.86 11.40 1.43
CA TYR A 13 -6.92 11.44 0.42
C TYR A 13 -6.35 11.55 -0.99
N VAL A 14 -5.31 12.36 -1.19
CA VAL A 14 -4.64 12.47 -2.50
C VAL A 14 -4.04 11.12 -2.90
N LEU A 15 -3.32 10.44 -2.00
CA LEU A 15 -2.75 9.13 -2.28
C LEU A 15 -3.83 8.09 -2.58
N ALA A 16 -4.86 8.01 -1.75
CA ALA A 16 -5.97 7.08 -1.97
C ALA A 16 -6.66 7.36 -3.31
N GLY A 17 -6.99 8.62 -3.58
CA GLY A 17 -7.62 9.04 -4.83
C GLY A 17 -6.78 8.69 -6.06
N LEU A 18 -5.47 8.96 -6.02
CA LEU A 18 -4.56 8.61 -7.12
C LEU A 18 -4.47 7.10 -7.34
N LEU A 19 -4.32 6.30 -6.28
CA LEU A 19 -4.25 4.84 -6.38
C LEU A 19 -5.58 4.25 -6.87
N THR A 20 -6.71 4.76 -6.38
CA THR A 20 -8.04 4.32 -6.80
C THR A 20 -8.32 4.71 -8.25
N ALA A 21 -7.99 5.94 -8.66
CA ALA A 21 -8.16 6.39 -10.05
C ALA A 21 -7.27 5.59 -11.01
N ALA A 22 -6.00 5.38 -10.68
CA ALA A 22 -5.10 4.54 -11.46
C ALA A 22 -5.64 3.10 -11.58
N GLY A 23 -6.19 2.54 -10.49
CA GLY A 23 -6.80 1.22 -10.48
C GLY A 23 -8.04 1.14 -11.35
N ALA A 24 -8.93 2.12 -11.25
CA ALA A 24 -10.13 2.19 -12.07
C ALA A 24 -9.80 2.33 -13.56
N LEU A 25 -8.82 3.16 -13.92
CA LEU A 25 -8.36 3.32 -15.30
C LEU A 25 -7.73 2.03 -15.84
N LEU A 26 -6.90 1.36 -15.04
CA LEU A 26 -6.32 0.06 -15.42
C LEU A 26 -7.39 -1.02 -15.59
N MET A 27 -8.36 -1.11 -14.69
CA MET A 27 -9.47 -2.08 -14.81
C MET A 27 -10.37 -1.76 -16.00
N TYR A 28 -10.62 -0.48 -16.28
CA TYR A 28 -11.37 -0.06 -17.45
C TYR A 28 -10.66 -0.47 -18.75
N GLY A 29 -9.36 -0.17 -18.88
CA GLY A 29 -8.57 -0.60 -20.04
C GLY A 29 -8.54 -2.12 -20.19
N TYR A 30 -8.42 -2.84 -19.07
CA TYR A 30 -8.48 -4.30 -19.05
C TYR A 30 -9.82 -4.88 -19.50
N ILE A 31 -10.95 -4.24 -19.15
CA ILE A 31 -12.29 -4.69 -19.60
C ILE A 31 -12.54 -4.29 -21.06
N ALA A 32 -12.03 -3.14 -21.49
CA ALA A 32 -12.26 -2.59 -22.82
C ALA A 32 -11.41 -3.25 -23.92
N TRP A 33 -10.28 -3.87 -23.56
CA TRP A 33 -9.32 -4.46 -24.51
C TRP A 33 -9.29 -6.00 -24.36
N ASP A 34 -9.14 -6.72 -25.46
CA ASP A 34 -9.16 -8.18 -25.54
C ASP A 34 -7.86 -8.86 -25.06
N GLY A 35 -6.81 -8.08 -24.79
CA GLY A 35 -5.63 -8.51 -24.02
C GLY A 35 -4.77 -9.56 -24.71
N THR A 36 -4.82 -9.66 -26.04
CA THR A 36 -4.09 -10.67 -26.82
C THR A 36 -2.57 -10.56 -26.74
N ASP A 37 -2.05 -9.39 -26.35
CA ASP A 37 -0.61 -9.09 -26.31
C ASP A 37 0.02 -9.28 -24.91
N LEU A 38 -0.75 -9.78 -23.94
CA LEU A 38 -0.26 -10.00 -22.57
C LEU A 38 0.43 -11.39 -22.46
N PRO A 39 1.46 -11.52 -21.59
CA PRO A 39 2.09 -12.81 -21.30
C PRO A 39 1.11 -13.92 -20.91
N HIS A 40 0.04 -13.57 -20.19
CA HIS A 40 -1.05 -14.49 -19.85
C HIS A 40 -2.40 -13.90 -20.28
N PRO A 41 -3.24 -14.67 -20.99
CA PRO A 41 -4.52 -14.18 -21.45
C PRO A 41 -5.46 -13.89 -20.26
N PRO A 42 -6.25 -12.81 -20.34
CA PRO A 42 -7.16 -12.40 -19.27
C PRO A 42 -8.22 -13.49 -18.99
N SER A 43 -8.46 -13.79 -17.71
CA SER A 43 -9.45 -14.81 -17.31
C SER A 43 -10.86 -14.26 -17.11
N SER A 44 -11.05 -12.95 -17.03
CA SER A 44 -12.33 -12.32 -16.76
C SER A 44 -12.39 -10.94 -17.38
N SER A 45 -13.55 -10.49 -17.85
CA SER A 45 -13.79 -9.10 -18.26
C SER A 45 -14.92 -8.45 -17.46
N SER A 46 -15.17 -8.98 -16.26
CA SER A 46 -16.29 -8.56 -15.43
C SER A 46 -16.09 -7.14 -14.88
N TRP A 47 -17.09 -6.29 -15.06
CA TRP A 47 -17.17 -4.96 -14.44
C TRP A 47 -17.13 -4.99 -12.91
N ALA A 48 -17.39 -6.14 -12.29
CA ALA A 48 -17.24 -6.32 -10.84
C ALA A 48 -15.77 -6.22 -10.36
N ALA A 49 -14.78 -6.35 -11.26
CA ALA A 49 -13.37 -6.17 -10.93
C ALA A 49 -13.08 -4.74 -10.46
N LEU A 50 -13.75 -3.73 -11.04
CA LEU A 50 -13.53 -2.33 -10.73
C LEU A 50 -13.85 -1.98 -9.26
N PRO A 51 -15.07 -2.24 -8.73
CA PRO A 51 -15.36 -2.00 -7.32
C PRO A 51 -14.54 -2.90 -6.38
N ALA A 52 -14.21 -4.13 -6.78
CA ALA A 52 -13.33 -4.99 -6.00
C ALA A 52 -11.92 -4.37 -5.84
N PHE A 53 -11.43 -3.70 -6.88
CA PHE A 53 -10.13 -3.02 -6.85
C PHE A 53 -10.11 -1.77 -5.97
N VAL A 54 -11.24 -1.06 -5.90
CA VAL A 54 -11.43 0.06 -4.97
C VAL A 54 -11.23 -0.41 -3.52
N LEU A 55 -11.75 -1.60 -3.17
CA LEU A 55 -11.59 -2.19 -1.83
C LEU A 55 -10.13 -2.51 -1.49
N VAL A 56 -9.27 -2.75 -2.47
CA VAL A 56 -7.83 -2.97 -2.26
C VAL A 56 -7.12 -1.67 -1.84
N THR A 57 -7.55 -0.52 -2.39
CA THR A 57 -6.83 0.75 -2.22
C THR A 57 -7.39 1.63 -1.09
N LEU A 58 -8.71 1.59 -0.83
CA LEU A 58 -9.36 2.38 0.21
C LEU A 58 -8.74 2.27 1.61
N PRO A 59 -8.30 1.09 2.10
CA PRO A 59 -7.72 0.95 3.42
C PRO A 59 -6.53 1.89 3.68
N VAL A 60 -5.84 2.35 2.63
CA VAL A 60 -4.69 3.26 2.73
C VAL A 60 -5.00 4.57 3.47
N LEU A 61 -6.27 5.00 3.49
CA LEU A 61 -6.71 6.19 4.24
C LEU A 61 -6.43 6.08 5.74
N TRP A 62 -6.46 4.86 6.30
CA TRP A 62 -6.25 4.61 7.73
C TRP A 62 -4.82 4.22 8.09
N ARG A 63 -3.87 4.33 7.15
CA ARG A 63 -2.47 3.87 7.31
C ARG A 63 -1.74 4.43 8.52
N ARG A 64 -2.09 5.65 8.97
CA ARG A 64 -1.41 6.32 10.10
C ARG A 64 -1.79 5.75 11.45
N ARG A 65 -3.00 5.21 11.57
CA ARG A 65 -3.56 4.76 12.84
C ARG A 65 -3.44 3.25 13.01
N HIS A 66 -3.62 2.50 11.93
CA HIS A 66 -3.69 1.04 11.96
C HIS A 66 -2.93 0.39 10.80
N VAL A 67 -1.63 0.70 10.65
CA VAL A 67 -0.82 0.26 9.49
C VAL A 67 -0.88 -1.26 9.25
N LEU A 68 -0.83 -2.08 10.31
CA LEU A 68 -0.91 -3.54 10.17
C LEU A 68 -2.30 -4.02 9.73
N ALA A 69 -3.37 -3.41 10.25
CA ALA A 69 -4.73 -3.75 9.82
C ALA A 69 -4.95 -3.36 8.35
N VAL A 70 -4.43 -2.19 7.94
CA VAL A 70 -4.49 -1.74 6.55
C VAL A 70 -3.77 -2.72 5.63
N ILE A 71 -2.57 -3.18 5.99
CA ILE A 71 -1.83 -4.20 5.22
C ILE A 71 -2.63 -5.51 5.16
N GLY A 72 -3.14 -5.98 6.31
CA GLY A 72 -3.92 -7.21 6.36
C GLY A 72 -5.17 -7.16 5.49
N VAL A 73 -5.95 -6.08 5.57
CA VAL A 73 -7.16 -5.89 4.75
C VAL A 73 -6.80 -5.76 3.27
N SER A 74 -5.77 -4.99 2.92
CA SER A 74 -5.35 -4.83 1.52
C SER A 74 -4.84 -6.15 0.92
N ALA A 75 -4.09 -6.93 1.70
CA ALA A 75 -3.61 -8.26 1.30
C ALA A 75 -4.78 -9.25 1.13
N ALA A 76 -5.73 -9.27 2.06
CA ALA A 76 -6.92 -10.12 1.96
C ALA A 76 -7.81 -9.73 0.77
N ALA A 77 -8.03 -8.44 0.53
CA ALA A 77 -8.76 -7.94 -0.63
C ALA A 77 -8.05 -8.30 -1.94
N THR A 78 -6.71 -8.21 -1.97
CA THR A 78 -5.91 -8.64 -3.12
C THR A 78 -6.06 -10.14 -3.38
N ALA A 79 -5.98 -10.97 -2.34
CA ALA A 79 -6.18 -12.41 -2.46
C ALA A 79 -7.59 -12.75 -2.96
N ALA A 80 -8.62 -12.12 -2.41
CA ALA A 80 -10.00 -12.28 -2.88
C ALA A 80 -10.14 -11.87 -4.35
N HIS A 81 -9.49 -10.79 -4.78
CA HIS A 81 -9.48 -10.35 -6.17
C HIS A 81 -8.71 -11.31 -7.10
N VAL A 82 -7.66 -11.97 -6.61
CA VAL A 82 -6.96 -13.01 -7.37
C VAL A 82 -7.86 -14.23 -7.55
N LEU A 83 -8.51 -14.69 -6.49
CA LEU A 83 -9.39 -15.86 -6.52
C LEU A 83 -10.64 -15.63 -7.36
N ALA A 84 -11.23 -14.43 -7.31
CA ALA A 84 -12.46 -14.11 -8.02
C ALA A 84 -12.27 -13.87 -9.52
N PHE A 85 -11.12 -13.32 -9.95
CA PHE A 85 -10.94 -12.83 -11.32
C PHE A 85 -9.79 -13.49 -12.09
N GLY A 86 -8.97 -14.34 -11.47
CA GLY A 86 -7.93 -15.11 -12.16
C GLY A 86 -6.79 -14.23 -12.72
N TRP A 87 -6.41 -14.41 -13.99
CA TRP A 87 -5.37 -13.62 -14.65
C TRP A 87 -5.87 -12.22 -15.00
N VAL A 88 -5.40 -11.21 -14.26
CA VAL A 88 -5.73 -9.77 -14.45
C VAL A 88 -4.46 -8.98 -14.18
N THR A 89 -4.24 -7.90 -14.92
CA THR A 89 -3.16 -6.95 -14.64
C THR A 89 -3.44 -6.17 -13.36
N ARG A 90 -2.70 -6.46 -12.29
CA ARG A 90 -2.86 -5.85 -10.95
C ARG A 90 -1.62 -5.08 -10.51
N CYS A 91 -0.47 -5.45 -11.06
CA CYS A 91 0.84 -4.90 -10.72
C CYS A 91 0.90 -3.38 -10.82
N GLY A 92 0.19 -2.78 -11.79
CA GLY A 92 0.11 -1.32 -11.99
C GLY A 92 -0.44 -0.52 -10.81
N VAL A 93 -1.11 -1.14 -9.83
CA VAL A 93 -1.52 -0.46 -8.57
C VAL A 93 -1.11 -1.21 -7.32
N VAL A 94 -1.16 -2.54 -7.33
CA VAL A 94 -0.82 -3.32 -6.15
C VAL A 94 0.67 -3.16 -5.80
N LEU A 95 1.57 -3.03 -6.79
CA LEU A 95 2.97 -2.69 -6.51
C LEU A 95 3.12 -1.29 -5.91
N PRO A 96 2.65 -0.19 -6.56
CA PRO A 96 2.68 1.14 -5.95
C PRO A 96 2.07 1.21 -4.54
N LEU A 97 0.94 0.53 -4.32
CA LEU A 97 0.31 0.44 -3.01
C LEU A 97 1.23 -0.27 -2.02
N SER A 98 1.85 -1.40 -2.40
CA SER A 98 2.79 -2.13 -1.56
C SER A 98 3.99 -1.26 -1.16
N PHE A 99 4.50 -0.41 -2.05
CA PHE A 99 5.60 0.52 -1.77
C PHE A 99 5.16 1.64 -0.82
N ALA A 100 3.96 2.19 -1.03
CA ALA A 100 3.37 3.18 -0.13
C ALA A 100 3.13 2.60 1.28
N LEU A 101 2.72 1.34 1.37
CA LEU A 101 2.57 0.62 2.63
C LEU A 101 3.93 0.33 3.28
N ALA A 102 4.96 -0.02 2.52
CA ALA A 102 6.32 -0.20 3.04
C ALA A 102 6.86 1.09 3.69
N TYR A 103 6.71 2.22 3.01
CA TYR A 103 6.98 3.54 3.60
C TYR A 103 6.17 3.78 4.89
N SER A 104 4.89 3.38 4.89
CA SER A 104 3.99 3.56 6.03
C SER A 104 4.39 2.70 7.23
N VAL A 105 4.84 1.46 7.02
CA VAL A 105 5.38 0.58 8.08
C VAL A 105 6.57 1.26 8.74
N ALA A 106 7.55 1.72 7.95
CA ALA A 106 8.72 2.41 8.48
C ALA A 106 8.35 3.66 9.29
N ARG A 107 7.29 4.37 8.90
CA ARG A 107 6.90 5.65 9.52
C ARG A 107 5.99 5.51 10.74
N PHE A 108 5.17 4.47 10.81
CA PHE A 108 4.08 4.37 11.78
C PHE A 108 4.08 3.10 12.62
N ALA A 109 4.80 2.05 12.23
CA ALA A 109 4.91 0.85 13.07
C ALA A 109 5.70 1.14 14.36
N ARG A 110 5.32 0.46 15.44
CA ARG A 110 5.92 0.61 16.77
C ARG A 110 6.64 -0.68 17.17
N GLY A 111 7.97 -0.64 17.13
CA GLY A 111 8.82 -1.73 17.58
C GLY A 111 9.00 -2.85 16.55
N TRP A 112 10.11 -3.57 16.66
CA TRP A 112 10.60 -4.53 15.67
C TRP A 112 9.57 -5.54 15.17
N LYS A 113 8.78 -6.14 16.08
CA LYS A 113 7.75 -7.14 15.72
C LYS A 113 6.73 -6.60 14.71
N GLN A 114 6.34 -5.33 14.82
CA GLN A 114 5.40 -4.71 13.89
C GLN A 114 6.05 -4.41 12.54
N HIS A 115 7.34 -4.06 12.50
CA HIS A 115 8.07 -3.89 11.25
C HIS A 115 8.13 -5.22 10.48
N VAL A 116 8.53 -6.30 11.15
CA VAL A 116 8.61 -7.63 10.54
C VAL A 116 7.23 -8.08 10.06
N ALA A 117 6.20 -7.98 10.89
CA ALA A 117 4.84 -8.35 10.49
C ALA A 117 4.32 -7.54 9.31
N GLY A 118 4.57 -6.22 9.29
CA GLY A 118 4.17 -5.35 8.20
C GLY A 118 4.89 -5.69 6.88
N LEU A 119 6.21 -5.87 6.93
CA LEU A 119 7.01 -6.25 5.77
C LEU A 119 6.65 -7.66 5.25
N ALA A 120 6.42 -8.62 6.15
CA ALA A 120 5.95 -9.95 5.78
C ALA A 120 4.58 -9.89 5.09
N GLY A 121 3.64 -9.09 5.63
CA GLY A 121 2.32 -8.89 5.01
C GLY A 121 2.41 -8.23 3.62
N ILE A 122 3.32 -7.27 3.45
CA ILE A 122 3.59 -6.63 2.15
C ILE A 122 4.18 -7.65 1.16
N GLY A 123 5.17 -8.44 1.60
CA GLY A 123 5.76 -9.50 0.78
C GLY A 123 4.74 -10.56 0.37
N ALA A 124 3.85 -10.97 1.29
CA ALA A 124 2.76 -11.89 0.99
C ALA A 124 1.77 -11.30 -0.02
N MET A 125 1.38 -10.02 0.13
CA MET A 125 0.52 -9.31 -0.81
C MET A 125 1.14 -9.22 -2.21
N GLN A 126 2.44 -8.93 -2.30
CA GLN A 126 3.18 -8.94 -3.56
C GLN A 126 3.21 -10.35 -4.17
N LEU A 127 3.52 -11.39 -3.38
CA LEU A 127 3.56 -12.76 -3.91
C LEU A 127 2.18 -13.19 -4.45
N VAL A 128 1.12 -12.95 -3.68
CA VAL A 128 -0.26 -13.31 -4.06
C VAL A 128 -0.65 -12.66 -5.38
N MET A 129 -0.37 -11.37 -5.59
CA MET A 129 -0.73 -10.72 -6.84
C MET A 129 0.14 -11.16 -8.02
N LEU A 130 1.44 -11.39 -7.81
CA LEU A 130 2.37 -11.79 -8.88
C LEU A 130 2.03 -13.17 -9.46
N VAL A 131 1.49 -14.08 -8.65
CA VAL A 131 1.15 -15.46 -9.09
C VAL A 131 0.08 -15.49 -10.17
N ARG A 132 -0.80 -14.47 -10.26
CA ARG A 132 -1.89 -14.40 -11.25
C ARG A 132 -1.96 -13.03 -11.94
N ASP A 133 -0.82 -12.36 -12.09
CA ASP A 133 -0.77 -11.11 -12.84
C ASP A 133 -0.65 -11.37 -14.34
N ALA A 134 -1.53 -10.77 -15.15
CA ALA A 134 -1.53 -11.00 -16.59
C ALA A 134 -0.33 -10.33 -17.32
N SER A 135 0.24 -9.26 -16.75
CA SER A 135 1.33 -8.50 -17.37
C SER A 135 2.72 -9.00 -16.98
N ILE A 136 2.81 -9.97 -16.08
CA ILE A 136 4.09 -10.49 -15.57
C ILE A 136 4.23 -11.93 -16.01
N ASP A 137 5.29 -12.18 -16.78
CA ASP A 137 5.58 -13.51 -17.32
C ASP A 137 5.86 -14.53 -16.20
N THR A 138 6.75 -14.18 -15.27
CA THR A 138 7.07 -15.02 -14.11
C THR A 138 7.23 -14.21 -12.82
N VAL A 139 6.85 -14.81 -11.69
CA VAL A 139 7.05 -14.24 -10.35
C VAL A 139 8.53 -13.89 -10.12
N ALA A 140 9.44 -14.77 -10.57
CA ALA A 140 10.88 -14.56 -10.49
C ALA A 140 11.37 -13.35 -11.30
N GLY A 141 10.70 -13.00 -12.41
CA GLY A 141 11.04 -11.81 -13.20
C GLY A 141 10.66 -10.50 -12.52
N ALA A 142 9.59 -10.49 -11.71
CA ALA A 142 9.11 -9.27 -11.04
C ALA A 142 9.73 -9.02 -9.66
N LEU A 143 10.12 -10.07 -8.94
CA LEU A 143 10.74 -10.00 -7.61
C LEU A 143 11.99 -9.08 -7.56
N PRO A 144 12.93 -9.14 -8.52
CA PRO A 144 14.11 -8.27 -8.56
C PRO A 144 13.78 -6.78 -8.66
N LEU A 145 12.58 -6.41 -9.12
CA LEU A 145 12.13 -5.02 -9.15
C LEU A 145 11.30 -4.68 -7.90
N ALA A 146 10.37 -5.56 -7.53
CA ALA A 146 9.43 -5.33 -6.44
C ALA A 146 10.12 -5.22 -5.07
N ILE A 147 11.07 -6.09 -4.76
CA ILE A 147 11.75 -6.11 -3.46
C ILE A 147 12.61 -4.84 -3.26
N PRO A 148 13.51 -4.47 -4.18
CA PRO A 148 14.35 -3.29 -3.99
C PRO A 148 13.55 -1.99 -3.92
N LEU A 149 12.47 -1.86 -4.72
CA LEU A 149 11.59 -0.70 -4.63
C LEU A 149 10.87 -0.65 -3.27
N ALA A 150 10.32 -1.76 -2.78
CA ALA A 150 9.72 -1.79 -1.45
C ALA A 150 10.74 -1.43 -0.35
N ALA A 151 11.97 -1.95 -0.45
CA ALA A 151 13.06 -1.63 0.47
C ALA A 151 13.46 -0.15 0.41
N LEU A 152 13.51 0.45 -0.78
CA LEU A 152 13.79 1.88 -0.98
C LEU A 152 12.75 2.75 -0.29
N PHE A 153 11.47 2.47 -0.50
CA PHE A 153 10.37 3.22 0.11
C PHE A 153 10.31 3.03 1.64
N TYR A 154 10.56 1.81 2.12
CA TYR A 154 10.74 1.53 3.54
C TYR A 154 11.90 2.36 4.13
N GLY A 155 13.07 2.36 3.48
CA GLY A 155 14.23 3.15 3.88
C GLY A 155 13.94 4.65 3.92
N ALA A 156 13.27 5.18 2.90
CA ALA A 156 12.81 6.57 2.88
C ALA A 156 11.90 6.88 4.07
N GLY A 157 10.99 5.97 4.43
CA GLY A 157 10.14 6.10 5.61
C GLY A 157 10.93 6.15 6.92
N LEU A 158 11.99 5.34 7.05
CA LEU A 158 12.88 5.37 8.22
C LEU A 158 13.64 6.70 8.32
N VAL A 159 14.14 7.22 7.20
CA VAL A 159 14.82 8.53 7.17
C VAL A 159 13.87 9.64 7.63
N VAL A 160 12.64 9.66 7.13
CA VAL A 160 11.62 10.64 7.52
C VAL A 160 11.24 10.48 8.99
N GLN A 161 11.05 9.24 9.47
CA GLN A 161 10.76 8.94 10.88
C GLN A 161 11.85 9.50 11.79
N ASN A 162 13.11 9.19 11.49
CA ASN A 162 14.26 9.63 12.26
C ASN A 162 14.37 11.16 12.29
N ARG A 163 14.11 11.84 11.16
CA ARG A 163 14.12 13.31 11.11
C ARG A 163 13.03 13.94 11.96
N VAL A 164 11.83 13.36 12.00
CA VAL A 164 10.74 13.89 12.83
C VAL A 164 10.99 13.62 14.31
N SER A 165 11.43 12.41 14.67
CA SER A 165 11.76 12.07 16.06
C SER A 165 12.88 12.95 16.63
N LYS A 166 13.87 13.35 15.83
CA LYS A 166 14.94 14.27 16.25
C LYS A 166 14.50 15.72 16.48
N LYS A 167 13.41 16.16 15.84
CA LYS A 167 12.89 17.54 16.00
C LYS A 167 11.98 17.69 17.23
N GLN A 168 11.47 16.59 17.76
CA GLN A 168 10.51 16.58 18.87
C GLN A 168 11.10 16.90 20.27
N PRO A 169 12.38 16.62 20.60
CA PRO A 169 12.97 16.96 21.90
C PRO A 169 13.17 18.46 22.13
N ALA A 170 13.40 19.24 21.06
CA ALA A 170 13.72 20.67 21.17
C ALA A 170 12.51 21.56 21.55
N ALA A 171 11.29 21.06 21.43
CA ALA A 171 10.06 21.81 21.71
C ALA A 171 9.46 21.52 23.12
N LEU A 172 10.05 20.61 23.89
CA LEU A 172 9.54 20.16 25.18
C LEU A 172 10.46 20.51 26.36
N THR A 173 11.51 21.31 26.16
CA THR A 173 12.26 21.90 27.29
C THR A 173 11.32 22.88 27.99
N PRO A 174 10.82 22.57 29.21
CA PRO A 174 10.03 23.54 29.95
C PRO A 174 10.95 24.71 30.25
N ALA A 175 10.53 25.93 29.94
CA ALA A 175 11.19 27.12 30.45
C ALA A 175 11.24 26.96 31.98
N ALA A 176 12.45 26.77 32.52
CA ALA A 176 12.64 26.69 33.95
C ALA A 176 12.06 27.97 34.56
N HIS A 177 10.97 27.82 35.33
CA HIS A 177 10.44 28.90 36.13
C HIS A 177 11.58 29.38 37.04
N PRO A 178 12.04 30.64 36.96
CA PRO A 178 12.92 31.16 37.99
C PRO A 178 12.11 31.16 39.29
N ALA A 179 12.61 30.44 40.29
CA ALA A 179 12.05 30.43 41.63
C ALA A 179 12.02 31.87 42.15
N ALA A 180 10.81 32.37 42.42
CA ALA A 180 10.65 33.63 43.13
C ALA A 180 11.06 33.42 44.60
N VAL A 181 11.99 34.27 45.04
CA VAL A 181 12.48 34.43 46.41
C VAL A 181 11.48 35.27 47.20
#